data_AF-A0A4S2KWA4-F1
#
_entry.id   AF-A0A4S2KWA4-F1
#
_cell.length_a   1.000
_cell.length_b   1.000
_cell.length_c   1.000
_cell.angle_alpha   90.00
_cell.angle_beta   90.00
_cell.angle_gamma   90.00
#
_symmetry.space_group_name_H-M   'P 1'
#
loop_
_entity.id
_entity.type
_entity.pdbx_description
1 polymer ?
#
loop_
_entity_poly.entity_id
_entity_poly.type
_entity_poly.pdbx_seq_one_letter_code
_entity_poly.pdbx_strand_id
1 'polypeptide(L)'
;MVPFKDNGHLSERQILFNTRHSSARMMVERSIGLLKGRFRSILDTLPLYRTDLIPKYIIACCILHNICLLQNDMIDIPVIVNEQNCVQAEPLQDTQREGIDKRNAIMYFLS
;
A
#
# COMPACT_ATOMS: atom_id res chain seq x y z
N MET A 1 -6.76 -4.07 4.42
CA MET A 1 -8.16 -4.54 4.29
C MET A 1 -8.17 -5.75 3.36
N VAL A 2 -8.97 -6.78 3.66
CA VAL A 2 -8.96 -8.03 2.87
C VAL A 2 -10.05 -7.94 1.80
N PRO A 3 -9.76 -8.20 0.51
CA PRO A 3 -10.77 -8.22 -0.54
C PRO A 3 -11.82 -9.32 -0.30
N PHE A 4 -12.96 -9.24 -1.00
CA PHE A 4 -13.89 -10.37 -1.01
C PHE A 4 -13.24 -11.55 -1.75
N LYS A 5 -13.28 -12.73 -1.13
CA LYS A 5 -12.75 -13.95 -1.75
C LYS A 5 -13.65 -14.34 -2.92
N ASP A 6 -13.07 -14.49 -4.10
CA ASP A 6 -13.81 -14.91 -5.27
C ASP A 6 -13.99 -16.43 -5.27
N ASN A 7 -15.24 -16.86 -5.06
CA ASN A 7 -15.66 -18.24 -5.17
C ASN A 7 -16.57 -18.46 -6.39
N GLY A 8 -16.55 -17.55 -7.37
CA GLY A 8 -17.43 -17.56 -8.56
C GLY A 8 -18.83 -16.96 -8.33
N HIS A 9 -19.12 -16.49 -7.11
CA HIS A 9 -20.42 -15.95 -6.71
C HIS A 9 -20.32 -14.56 -6.08
N LEU A 10 -19.39 -13.72 -6.55
CA LEU A 10 -19.32 -12.33 -6.09
C LEU A 10 -20.48 -11.52 -6.67
N SER A 11 -21.14 -10.74 -5.82
CA SER A 11 -22.08 -9.72 -6.28
C SER A 11 -21.35 -8.62 -7.05
N GLU A 12 -22.07 -7.91 -7.92
CA GLU A 12 -21.53 -6.79 -8.71
C GLU A 12 -20.84 -5.73 -7.83
N ARG A 13 -21.43 -5.41 -6.66
CA ARG A 13 -20.84 -4.48 -5.69
C ARG A 13 -19.52 -4.97 -5.11
N GLN A 14 -19.40 -6.28 -4.83
CA GLN A 14 -18.16 -6.88 -4.35
C GLN A 14 -17.07 -6.89 -5.43
N ILE A 15 -17.45 -7.13 -6.68
CA ILE A 15 -16.55 -7.03 -7.84
C ILE A 15 -16.04 -5.60 -7.98
N LEU A 16 -16.94 -4.61 -7.99
CA LEU A 16 -16.58 -3.20 -8.10
C LEU A 16 -15.65 -2.77 -6.96
N PHE A 17 -15.98 -3.16 -5.73
CA PHE A 17 -15.14 -2.93 -4.57
C PHE A 17 -13.75 -3.56 -4.74
N ASN A 18 -13.66 -4.84 -5.14
CA ASN A 18 -12.39 -5.54 -5.31
C ASN A 18 -11.52 -4.86 -6.38
N THR A 19 -12.11 -4.44 -7.51
CA THR A 19 -11.42 -3.72 -8.60
C THR A 19 -10.89 -2.37 -8.13
N ARG A 20 -11.70 -1.57 -7.43
CA ARG A 20 -11.24 -0.27 -6.90
C ARG A 20 -10.17 -0.44 -5.84
N HIS A 21 -10.33 -1.43 -4.96
CA HIS A 21 -9.37 -1.75 -3.91
C HIS A 21 -8.02 -2.21 -4.50
N SER A 22 -8.02 -3.07 -5.52
CA SER A 22 -6.79 -3.53 -6.19
C SER A 22 -6.12 -2.39 -6.95
N SER A 23 -6.88 -1.55 -7.64
CA SER A 23 -6.35 -0.36 -8.33
C SER A 23 -5.67 0.62 -7.37
N ALA A 24 -6.33 0.93 -6.25
CA ALA A 24 -5.75 1.79 -5.21
C ALA A 24 -4.49 1.18 -4.59
N ARG A 25 -4.50 -0.14 -4.30
CA ARG A 25 -3.34 -0.85 -3.78
C ARG A 25 -2.16 -0.81 -4.76
N MET A 26 -2.41 -1.06 -6.04
CA MET A 26 -1.39 -1.03 -7.09
C MET A 26 -0.71 0.34 -7.17
N MET A 27 -1.49 1.43 -7.10
CA MET A 27 -0.93 2.78 -7.09
C MET A 27 -0.02 3.01 -5.87
N VAL A 28 -0.48 2.62 -4.68
CA VAL A 28 0.30 2.76 -3.43
C VAL A 28 1.58 1.92 -3.47
N GLU A 29 1.49 0.65 -3.89
CA GLU A 29 2.65 -0.25 -4.00
C GLU A 29 3.67 0.29 -5.00
N ARG A 30 3.21 0.76 -6.17
CA ARG A 30 4.08 1.38 -7.17
C ARG A 30 4.80 2.60 -6.60
N SER A 31 4.09 3.50 -5.93
CA SER A 31 4.69 4.69 -5.31
C SER A 31 5.71 4.33 -4.22
N ILE A 32 5.41 3.34 -3.37
CA ILE A 32 6.35 2.86 -2.34
C ILE A 32 7.58 2.20 -2.98
N GLY A 33 7.39 1.42 -4.05
CA GLY A 33 8.48 0.81 -4.81
C GLY A 33 9.44 1.86 -5.39
N LEU A 34 8.89 2.90 -6.02
CA LEU A 34 9.67 4.02 -6.55
C LEU A 34 10.40 4.80 -5.45
N LEU A 35 9.74 5.05 -4.31
CA LEU A 35 10.35 5.72 -3.16
C LEU A 35 11.55 4.92 -2.63
N LYS A 36 11.38 3.62 -2.43
CA LYS A 36 12.45 2.71 -1.95
C LYS A 36 13.59 2.57 -2.95
N GLY A 37 13.31 2.53 -4.24
CA GLY A 37 14.35 2.47 -5.26
C GLY A 37 15.12 3.78 -5.40
N ARG A 38 14.46 4.94 -5.27
CA ARG A 38 15.12 6.26 -5.26
C ARG A 38 15.98 6.46 -4.00
N PHE A 39 15.42 6.15 -2.84
CA PHE A 39 16.08 6.29 -1.54
C PHE A 39 16.48 4.91 -1.04
N ARG A 40 17.56 4.36 -1.62
CA ARG A 40 18.04 3.01 -1.35
C ARG A 40 18.33 2.74 0.14
N SER A 41 18.62 3.77 0.92
CA SER A 41 18.73 3.73 2.39
C SER A 41 17.47 3.22 3.10
N ILE A 42 16.28 3.39 2.51
CA ILE A 42 15.03 2.84 3.03
C ILE A 42 14.95 1.32 2.80
N LEU A 43 15.60 0.82 1.74
CA LEU A 43 15.55 -0.57 1.33
C LEU A 43 16.67 -1.41 1.96
N ASP A 44 17.90 -0.91 1.96
CA ASP A 44 19.08 -1.68 2.37
C ASP A 44 19.35 -1.52 3.87
N THR A 45 19.88 -0.37 4.29
CA THR A 45 20.13 -0.06 5.70
C THR A 45 19.94 1.43 5.92
N LEU A 46 19.09 1.78 6.88
CA LEU A 46 18.94 3.15 7.34
C LEU A 46 19.95 3.40 8.46
N PRO A 47 21.00 4.23 8.25
CA PRO A 47 22.06 4.45 9.24
C PRO A 47 21.59 5.43 10.34
N LEU A 48 20.41 5.20 10.91
CA LEU A 48 19.84 5.97 12.02
C LEU A 48 19.72 5.07 13.25
N TYR A 49 20.55 5.34 14.26
CA TYR A 49 20.45 4.68 15.57
C TYR A 49 19.28 5.20 16.41
N ARG A 50 18.78 6.39 16.08
CA ARG A 50 17.69 7.07 16.76
C ARG A 50 16.35 6.76 16.10
N THR A 51 15.57 5.89 16.74
CA THR A 51 14.25 5.46 16.24
C THR A 51 13.24 6.61 16.15
N ASP A 52 13.38 7.65 16.96
CA ASP A 52 12.55 8.85 16.92
C ASP A 52 12.75 9.71 15.66
N LEU A 53 13.90 9.56 14.98
CA LEU A 53 14.21 10.28 13.75
C LEU A 53 13.79 9.53 12.48
N ILE A 54 13.55 8.22 12.57
CA ILE A 54 13.15 7.38 11.44
C ILE A 54 11.87 7.92 10.77
N PRO A 55 10.78 8.24 11.49
CA PRO A 55 9.58 8.79 10.86
C PRO A 55 9.85 10.10 10.12
N LYS A 56 10.66 10.99 10.70
CA LYS A 56 11.04 12.28 10.10
C LYS A 56 11.83 12.07 8.81
N TYR A 57 12.75 11.10 8.81
CA TYR A 57 13.52 10.72 7.63
C TYR A 57 12.61 10.22 6.50
N ILE A 58 11.69 9.29 6.80
CA ILE A 58 10.76 8.76 5.82
C ILE A 58 9.88 9.87 5.23
N ILE A 59 9.37 10.79 6.07
CA ILE A 59 8.60 11.94 5.60
C ILE A 59 9.44 12.84 4.68
N ALA A 60 10.69 13.12 5.03
CA ALA A 60 11.59 13.90 4.18
C ALA A 60 11.81 13.24 2.81
N CYS A 61 12.01 11.92 2.77
CA CYS A 61 12.09 11.16 1.52
C CYS A 61 10.79 11.28 0.69
N CYS A 62 9.61 11.20 1.31
CA CYS A 62 8.34 11.39 0.61
C CYS A 62 8.20 12.80 0.02
N ILE A 63 8.59 13.84 0.77
CA ILE A 63 8.56 15.23 0.30
C ILE A 63 9.49 15.40 -0.90
N LEU A 64 10.74 14.94 -0.79
CA LEU A 64 11.71 15.02 -1.88
C LEU A 64 11.26 14.22 -3.11
N HIS A 65 10.67 13.04 -2.92
CA HIS A 65 10.09 12.25 -4.00
C HIS A 65 9.01 13.05 -4.76
N ASN A 66 8.10 13.69 -4.03
CA ASN A 66 7.04 14.49 -4.64
C ASN A 66 7.60 15.68 -5.42
N ILE A 67 8.66 16.33 -4.91
CA ILE A 67 9.35 17.41 -5.63
C ILE A 67 9.93 16.88 -6.95
N CYS A 68 10.59 15.72 -6.96
CA CYS A 68 11.11 15.10 -8.18
C CYS A 68 9.98 14.80 -9.18
N LEU A 69 8.84 14.27 -8.71
CA LEU A 69 7.67 14.02 -9.56
C LEU A 69 7.15 15.32 -10.20
N LEU A 70 7.06 16.42 -9.43
CA LEU A 70 6.63 17.72 -9.94
C LEU A 70 7.60 18.30 -10.98
N GLN A 71 8.89 17.99 -10.84
CA GLN A 71 9.93 18.39 -11.79
C GLN A 71 10.07 17.43 -12.98
N ASN A 72 9.20 16.42 -13.08
CA ASN A 72 9.28 15.36 -14.09
C ASN A 72 10.64 14.63 -14.11
N ASP A 73 11.33 14.61 -12.98
CA ASP A 73 12.53 13.82 -12.73
C ASP A 73 12.09 12.39 -12.38
N MET A 74 11.92 11.57 -13.41
CA MET A 74 11.49 10.18 -13.28
C MET A 74 12.70 9.26 -13.21
N ILE A 75 12.75 8.37 -12.21
CA ILE A 75 13.75 7.30 -12.20
C ILE A 75 13.15 6.06 -12.83
N ASP A 76 13.88 5.50 -13.79
CA ASP A 76 13.55 4.22 -14.41
C ASP A 76 14.07 3.09 -13.51
N ILE A 77 13.27 2.77 -12.48
CA ILE A 77 13.54 1.66 -11.58
C ILE A 77 12.73 0.48 -12.10
N PRO A 78 13.34 -0.70 -12.35
CA PRO A 78 12.55 -1.90 -12.58
C PRO A 78 11.71 -2.14 -11.32
N VAL A 79 10.42 -1.83 -11.38
CA VAL A 79 9.49 -2.07 -10.29
C VAL A 79 9.35 -3.58 -10.21
N ILE A 80 10.12 -4.22 -9.33
CA ILE A 80 9.86 -5.60 -8.94
C ILE A 80 8.56 -5.55 -8.15
N VAL A 81 7.44 -5.81 -8.85
CA VAL A 81 6.15 -6.05 -8.20
C VAL A 81 6.34 -7.34 -7.42
N ASN A 82 6.70 -7.22 -6.14
CA ASN A 82 6.69 -8.38 -5.27
C ASN A 82 5.22 -8.69 -5.04
N GLU A 83 4.66 -9.65 -5.78
CA GLU A 83 3.30 -10.17 -5.58
C GLU A 83 3.09 -10.73 -4.15
N GLN A 84 4.17 -10.82 -3.37
CA GLN A 84 4.19 -11.28 -1.99
C GLN A 84 4.39 -10.11 -1.03
N ASN A 85 3.26 -9.56 -0.57
CA ASN A 85 3.09 -9.25 0.85
C ASN A 85 1.58 -9.16 1.16
N CYS A 86 0.90 -10.30 1.08
CA CYS A 86 -0.11 -10.60 2.07
C CYS A 86 0.65 -10.99 3.35
N VAL A 87 0.98 -9.99 4.19
CA VAL A 87 1.35 -10.31 5.57
C VAL A 87 0.11 -10.98 6.18
N GLN A 88 0.11 -12.31 6.21
CA GLN A 88 -0.85 -13.05 7.00
C GLN A 88 -0.39 -12.93 8.45
N ALA A 89 -0.62 -11.75 9.04
CA ALA A 89 -0.73 -11.67 10.49
C ALA A 89 -2.00 -12.44 10.84
N GLU A 90 -1.88 -13.55 11.56
CA GLU A 90 -3.05 -14.25 12.10
C GLU A 90 -3.85 -13.26 12.95
N PRO A 91 -5.07 -12.87 12.53
CA PRO A 91 -5.82 -11.87 13.26
C PRO A 91 -6.39 -12.50 14.53
N LEU A 92 -6.30 -11.77 15.65
CA LEU A 92 -7.18 -12.03 16.80
C LEU A 92 -8.63 -11.94 16.30
N GLN A 93 -9.50 -12.89 16.68
CA GLN A 93 -10.87 -13.00 16.14
C GLN A 93 -11.69 -11.70 16.21
N ASP A 94 -11.40 -10.83 17.18
CA ASP A 94 -12.05 -9.51 17.32
C ASP A 94 -11.62 -8.50 16.25
N THR A 95 -10.36 -8.51 15.80
CA THR A 95 -9.88 -7.61 14.72
C THR A 95 -10.42 -8.00 13.34
N GLN A 96 -10.83 -9.27 13.18
CA GLN A 96 -11.45 -9.76 11.94
C GLN A 96 -12.84 -9.17 11.70
N ARG A 97 -13.67 -9.08 12.74
CA ARG A 97 -15.05 -8.53 12.63
C ARG A 97 -15.01 -7.05 12.24
N GLU A 98 -14.22 -6.25 12.93
CA GLU A 98 -14.09 -4.82 12.65
C GLU A 98 -13.58 -4.55 11.22
N GLY A 99 -12.63 -5.36 10.75
CA GLY A 99 -12.12 -5.28 9.37
C GLY A 99 -13.18 -5.60 8.31
N ILE A 100 -14.07 -6.56 8.59
CA ILE A 100 -15.19 -6.92 7.72
C ILE A 100 -16.22 -5.79 7.67
N ASP A 101 -16.56 -5.21 8.82
CA ASP A 101 -17.54 -4.13 8.90
C ASP A 101 -17.07 -2.88 8.15
N LYS A 102 -15.80 -2.49 8.34
CA LYS A 102 -15.17 -1.39 7.58
C LYS A 102 -15.21 -1.65 6.07
N ARG A 103 -14.86 -2.86 5.64
CA ARG A 103 -14.92 -3.25 4.22
C ARG A 103 -16.34 -3.14 3.68
N ASN A 104 -17.32 -3.67 4.40
CA ASN A 104 -18.72 -3.64 3.98
C ASN A 104 -19.24 -2.21 3.90
N ALA A 105 -18.93 -1.35 4.89
CA ALA A 105 -19.27 0.07 4.87
C ALA A 105 -18.68 0.79 3.64
N ILE A 106 -17.40 0.54 3.33
CA ILE A 106 -16.75 1.11 2.14
C ILE A 106 -17.38 0.58 0.84
N MET A 107 -17.70 -0.71 0.78
CA MET A 107 -18.38 -1.30 -0.39
C MET A 107 -19.72 -0.59 -0.64
N TYR A 108 -20.54 -0.39 0.39
CA TYR A 108 -21.82 0.31 0.27
C TYR A 108 -21.66 1.79 -0.08
N PHE A 109 -20.60 2.45 0.40
CA PHE A 109 -20.30 3.85 0.04
C PHE A 109 -19.84 4.02 -1.42
N LEU A 110 -19.15 3.03 -1.97
CA LEU A 110 -18.59 3.07 -3.34
C LEU A 110 -19.55 2.54 -4.42
N SER A 111 -20.71 1.99 -4.03
CA SER A 111 -21.77 1.45 -4.89
C SER A 111 -22.78 2.53 -5.28
#